data_AF-A0A916QU93-F1
#
_entry.id   AF-A0A916QU93-F1
#
_cell.length_a   1.000
_cell.length_b   1.000
_cell.length_c   1.000
_cell.angle_alpha   90.00
_cell.angle_beta   90.00
_cell.angle_gamma   90.00
#
_symmetry.space_group_name_H-M   'P 1'
#
loop_
_entity.id
_entity.type
_entity.pdbx_description
1 polymer ?
#
loop_
_entity_poly.entity_id
_entity_poly.type
_entity_poly.pdbx_seq_one_letter_code
_entity_poly.pdbx_strand_id
1 'polypeptide(L)'
;MTRGIYITANNKMIEQGIALLKSIRKYDSDTPIILIPYDDNYQTVAERFSRDYGVKIYQYLELIKRLSNKVKQIFGNNFLPDQISFISKLVGLENLIIFIHRYRYCCF
;
A
#
# COMPACT_ATOMS: atom_id res chain seq x y z
N MET A 1 9.56 -18.64 -0.67
CA MET A 1 9.34 -17.18 -0.56
C MET A 1 7.89 -16.99 -0.12
N THR A 2 7.65 -16.43 1.06
CA THR A 2 6.29 -16.16 1.55
C THR A 2 5.72 -14.99 0.75
N ARG A 3 4.78 -15.29 -0.17
CA ARG A 3 4.03 -14.27 -0.90
C ARG A 3 3.18 -13.50 0.12
N GLY A 4 3.33 -12.19 0.15
CA GLY A 4 2.52 -11.29 0.98
C GLY A 4 1.66 -10.39 0.10
N ILE A 5 0.52 -9.97 0.64
CA ILE A 5 -0.37 -9.02 -0.03
C ILE A 5 0.00 -7.63 0.45
N TYR A 6 0.33 -6.76 -0.48
CA TYR A 6 0.62 -5.36 -0.17
C TYR A 6 -0.59 -4.55 -0.56
N ILE A 7 -1.10 -3.75 0.38
CA ILE A 7 -2.24 -2.88 0.17
C ILE A 7 -1.82 -1.44 0.41
N THR A 8 -2.37 -0.52 -0.37
CA THR A 8 -2.31 0.92 -0.09
C THR A 8 -3.74 1.44 -0.08
N ALA A 9 -4.10 2.21 0.95
CA ALA A 9 -5.47 2.69 1.14
C ALA A 9 -5.49 4.09 1.76
N ASN A 10 -6.55 4.83 1.45
CA ASN A 10 -6.88 6.13 2.04
C ASN A 10 -8.16 6.00 2.88
N ASN A 11 -8.37 6.91 3.85
CA ASN A 11 -9.55 6.95 4.72
C ASN A 11 -10.90 6.90 3.97
N LYS A 12 -10.96 7.41 2.74
CA LYS A 12 -12.19 7.36 1.94
C LYS A 12 -12.51 5.97 1.36
N MET A 13 -11.60 5.01 1.47
CA MET A 13 -11.72 3.65 0.91
C MET A 13 -11.77 2.57 2.01
N ILE A 14 -12.08 2.95 3.25
CA ILE A 14 -12.10 2.03 4.41
C ILE A 14 -13.07 0.87 4.16
N GLU A 15 -14.29 1.15 3.69
CA GLU A 15 -15.32 0.12 3.48
C GLU A 15 -14.92 -0.89 2.39
N GLN A 16 -14.33 -0.42 1.29
CA GLN A 16 -13.84 -1.28 0.22
C GLN A 16 -12.66 -2.13 0.69
N GLY A 17 -11.74 -1.55 1.47
CA GLY A 17 -10.64 -2.28 2.07
C GLY A 17 -11.12 -3.33 3.06
N ILE A 18 -12.13 -3.03 3.88
CA ILE A 18 -12.77 -3.99 4.79
C ILE A 18 -13.36 -5.18 4.00
N ALA A 19 -14.12 -4.91 2.94
CA ALA A 19 -14.74 -5.97 2.14
C ALA A 19 -13.67 -6.88 1.50
N LEU A 20 -12.58 -6.29 0.98
CA LEU A 20 -11.47 -7.06 0.44
C LEU A 20 -10.78 -7.89 1.53
N LEU A 21 -10.44 -7.30 2.68
CA LEU A 21 -9.76 -7.99 3.77
C LEU A 21 -10.62 -9.13 4.32
N LYS A 22 -11.94 -8.94 4.44
CA LYS A 22 -12.87 -10.01 4.78
C LYS A 22 -12.85 -11.13 3.74
N SER A 23 -12.84 -10.80 2.45
CA SER A 23 -12.79 -11.79 1.38
C SER A 23 -11.48 -12.59 1.45
N ILE A 24 -10.33 -11.91 1.59
CA ILE A 24 -9.02 -12.56 1.71
C ILE A 24 -9.01 -13.47 2.94
N ARG A 25 -9.36 -12.96 4.12
CA ARG A 25 -9.34 -13.73 5.38
C ARG A 25 -10.34 -14.87 5.42
N LYS A 26 -11.39 -14.85 4.58
CA LYS A 26 -12.32 -15.96 4.42
C LYS A 26 -11.68 -17.17 3.73
N TYR A 27 -10.78 -16.93 2.77
CA TYR A 27 -10.12 -18.01 2.00
C TYR A 27 -8.69 -18.29 2.48
N ASP A 28 -8.03 -17.31 3.09
CA ASP A 28 -6.65 -17.38 3.55
C ASP A 28 -6.43 -16.52 4.82
N SER A 29 -6.34 -17.19 5.97
CA SER A 29 -6.12 -16.55 7.26
C SER A 29 -4.66 -16.23 7.56
N ASP A 30 -3.71 -16.84 6.86
CA ASP A 30 -2.29 -16.84 7.25
C ASP A 30 -1.47 -15.85 6.42
N THR A 31 -1.88 -15.56 5.18
CA THR A 31 -1.11 -14.70 4.29
C THR A 31 -0.84 -13.33 4.93
N PRO A 32 0.43 -12.89 4.98
CA PRO A 32 0.78 -11.60 5.56
C PRO A 32 0.25 -10.47 4.68
N ILE A 33 -0.48 -9.56 5.29
CA ILE A 33 -1.02 -8.37 4.63
C ILE A 33 -0.29 -7.14 5.17
N ILE A 34 0.31 -6.35 4.28
CA ILE A 34 1.12 -5.19 4.62
C ILE A 34 0.49 -3.92 4.05
N LEU A 35 0.14 -2.97 4.92
CA LEU A 35 -0.34 -1.65 4.54
C LEU A 35 0.85 -0.71 4.28
N ILE A 36 0.91 -0.22 3.06
CA ILE A 36 1.77 0.88 2.64
C ILE A 36 0.90 2.15 2.69
N PRO A 37 1.08 3.03 3.67
CA PRO A 37 0.29 4.25 3.74
C PRO A 37 0.60 5.23 2.62
N TYR A 38 -0.46 5.85 2.10
CA TYR A 38 -0.39 6.78 0.99
C TYR A 38 -0.22 8.24 1.43
N ASP A 39 -0.95 8.64 2.46
CA ASP A 39 -1.03 10.01 2.96
C ASP A 39 -0.99 10.03 4.49
N ASP A 40 -0.69 11.18 5.10
CA ASP A 40 -0.52 11.31 6.55
C ASP A 40 -1.80 10.96 7.35
N ASN A 41 -2.96 10.91 6.71
CA ASN A 41 -4.23 10.59 7.35
C ASN A 41 -4.50 9.08 7.48
N TYR A 42 -3.55 8.22 7.09
CA TYR A 42 -3.70 6.76 7.07
C TYR A 42 -3.93 6.11 8.44
N GLN A 43 -3.68 6.82 9.55
CA GLN A 43 -3.67 6.26 10.91
C GLN A 43 -4.99 5.54 11.24
N THR A 44 -6.12 6.16 10.90
CA THR A 44 -7.46 5.59 11.12
C THR A 44 -7.65 4.25 10.39
N VAL A 45 -7.20 4.17 9.13
CA VAL A 45 -7.26 2.93 8.33
C VAL A 45 -6.34 1.88 8.94
N ALA A 46 -5.11 2.27 9.28
CA ALA A 46 -4.12 1.36 9.82
C ALA A 46 -4.55 0.75 11.15
N GLU A 47 -5.10 1.56 12.06
CA GLU A 47 -5.62 1.07 13.33
C GLU A 47 -6.77 0.09 13.12
N ARG A 48 -7.73 0.42 12.24
CA ARG A 48 -8.86 -0.45 11.92
C ARG A 48 -8.40 -1.77 11.31
N PHE A 49 -7.52 -1.71 10.31
CA PHE A 49 -7.07 -2.88 9.58
C PHE A 49 -6.14 -3.77 10.40
N SER A 50 -5.30 -3.17 11.24
CA SER A 50 -4.44 -3.90 12.17
C SER A 50 -5.28 -4.61 13.23
N ARG A 51 -6.28 -3.95 13.81
CA ARG A 51 -7.13 -4.51 14.86
C ARG A 51 -8.01 -5.65 14.35
N ASP A 52 -8.67 -5.45 13.22
CA ASP A 52 -9.72 -6.36 12.76
C ASP A 52 -9.18 -7.49 11.86
N TYR A 53 -8.05 -7.28 11.16
CA TYR A 53 -7.55 -8.21 10.12
C TYR A 53 -6.06 -8.57 10.23
N GLY A 54 -5.37 -8.09 11.27
CA GLY A 54 -3.95 -8.37 11.49
C GLY A 54 -3.03 -7.76 10.42
N VAL A 55 -3.45 -6.66 9.79
CA VAL A 55 -2.64 -5.97 8.79
C VAL A 55 -1.47 -5.27 9.46
N LYS A 56 -0.25 -5.45 8.92
CA LYS A 56 0.97 -4.81 9.43
C LYS A 56 1.27 -3.54 8.64
N ILE A 57 1.69 -2.48 9.31
CA ILE A 57 2.11 -1.25 8.64
C ILE A 57 3.54 -1.42 8.15
N TYR A 58 3.82 -0.97 6.93
CA TYR A 58 5.18 -0.93 6.40
C TYR A 58 6.04 0.06 7.21
N GLN A 59 7.10 -0.44 7.86
CA GLN A 59 7.88 0.34 8.83
C GLN A 59 8.86 1.33 8.19
N TYR A 60 9.28 1.10 6.93
CA TYR A 60 10.35 1.86 6.29
C TYR A 60 9.84 2.98 5.36
N LEU A 61 8.83 3.72 5.82
CA LEU A 61 8.22 4.81 5.05
C LEU A 61 9.19 5.97 4.80
N GLU A 62 10.00 6.30 5.79
CA GLU A 62 11.01 7.36 5.64
C GLU A 62 12.07 7.00 4.60
N LEU A 63 12.45 5.73 4.53
CA LEU A 63 13.38 5.24 3.51
C LEU A 63 12.79 5.42 2.11
N ILE A 64 11.51 5.09 1.92
CA ILE A 64 10.80 5.30 0.65
C ILE A 64 10.77 6.79 0.29
N LYS A 65 10.44 7.66 1.23
CA LYS A 65 10.34 9.10 1.01
C LYS A 65 11.69 9.69 0.63
N ARG A 66 12.76 9.32 1.36
CA ARG A 66 14.14 9.74 1.07
C ARG A 66 14.61 9.23 -0.29
N LEU A 67 14.30 7.98 -0.62
CA LEU A 67 14.71 7.37 -1.87
C LEU A 67 13.97 7.98 -3.07
N SER A 68 12.65 8.17 -2.95
CA SER A 68 11.85 8.86 -3.97
C SER A 68 12.35 10.28 -4.21
N ASN A 69 12.68 11.02 -3.14
CA ASN A 69 13.26 12.36 -3.26
C ASN A 69 14.64 12.34 -3.95
N LYS A 70 15.53 11.40 -3.60
CA LYS A 70 16.82 11.23 -4.28
C LYS A 70 16.64 10.91 -5.76
N VAL A 71 15.72 10.03 -6.10
CA VAL A 71 15.45 9.65 -7.50
C VAL A 71 14.89 10.85 -8.27
N LYS A 72 13.97 11.62 -7.68
CA LYS A 72 13.48 12.88 -8.27
C LYS A 72 14.60 13.91 -8.46
N GLN A 73 15.56 13.99 -7.53
CA GLN A 73 16.72 14.88 -7.69
C GLN A 73 17.65 14.42 -8.82
N ILE A 74 17.87 13.12 -8.98
CA ILE A 74 18.80 12.57 -9.98
C ILE A 74 18.18 12.59 -11.38
N PHE A 75 16.90 12.19 -11.52
CA PHE A 75 16.24 11.99 -12.81
C PHE A 75 15.24 13.09 -13.18
N GLY A 76 15.01 14.06 -12.28
CA GLY A 76 14.04 15.14 -12.47
C GLY A 76 12.60 14.75 -12.08
N ASN A 77 11.76 15.77 -11.87
CA ASN A 77 10.37 15.63 -11.39
C ASN A 77 9.44 14.81 -12.30
N ASN A 78 9.85 14.54 -13.55
CA ASN A 78 9.04 13.83 -14.54
C ASN A 78 9.35 12.33 -14.62
N PHE A 79 10.35 11.83 -13.89
CA PHE A 79 10.77 10.43 -13.99
C PHE A 79 9.82 9.46 -13.29
N LEU A 80 9.08 9.91 -12.27
CA LEU A 80 8.13 9.10 -11.51
C LEU A 80 6.84 9.89 -11.27
N PRO A 81 5.66 9.35 -11.63
CA PRO A 81 4.40 10.05 -11.44
C PRO A 81 4.10 10.30 -9.96
N ASP A 82 4.30 9.32 -9.07
CA ASP A 82 4.07 9.44 -7.61
C ASP A 82 4.86 8.41 -6.79
N GLN A 83 4.98 8.64 -5.47
CA GLN A 83 5.75 7.77 -4.54
C GLN A 83 5.27 6.32 -4.57
N ILE A 84 3.97 6.06 -4.73
CA ILE A 84 3.42 4.69 -4.82
C ILE A 84 3.91 3.95 -6.06
N SER A 85 3.97 4.61 -7.23
CA SER A 85 4.47 4.00 -8.46
C SER A 85 5.95 3.62 -8.35
N PHE A 86 6.69 4.36 -7.52
CA PHE A 86 8.06 4.03 -7.19
C PHE A 86 8.16 2.81 -6.27
N ILE A 87 7.33 2.73 -5.22
CA ILE A 87 7.32 1.59 -4.29
C ILE A 87 6.95 0.30 -5.03
N SER A 88 5.94 0.34 -5.91
CA SER A 88 5.51 -0.86 -6.65
C SER A 88 6.65 -1.42 -7.52
N LYS A 89 7.41 -0.55 -8.18
CA LYS A 89 8.57 -0.92 -8.98
C LYS A 89 9.78 -1.34 -8.13
N LEU A 90 10.00 -0.70 -6.99
CA LEU A 90 11.19 -0.93 -6.17
C LEU A 90 11.11 -2.20 -5.32
N VAL A 91 9.91 -2.52 -4.82
CA VAL A 91 9.68 -3.69 -3.97
C VAL A 91 9.44 -4.95 -4.82
N GLY A 92 9.41 -4.84 -6.16
CA GLY A 92 9.20 -5.99 -7.04
C GLY A 92 7.86 -6.67 -6.77
N LEU A 93 6.83 -5.87 -6.48
CA LEU A 93 5.56 -6.38 -5.99
C LEU A 93 4.73 -6.94 -7.13
N GLU A 94 4.79 -8.26 -7.30
CA GLU A 94 3.90 -8.99 -8.21
C GLU A 94 2.41 -8.93 -7.74
N ASN A 95 2.14 -8.59 -6.47
CA ASN A 95 0.81 -8.63 -5.86
C ASN A 95 0.47 -7.35 -5.05
N LEU A 96 0.69 -6.16 -5.64
CA LEU A 96 0.28 -4.89 -5.01
C LEU A 96 -1.16 -4.55 -5.38
N ILE A 97 -2.04 -4.45 -4.38
CA ILE A 97 -3.41 -3.99 -4.53
C ILE A 97 -3.50 -2.51 -4.13
N ILE A 98 -3.88 -1.65 -5.09
CA ILE A 98 -3.89 -0.20 -4.93
C ILE A 98 -5.32 0.33 -4.76
N PHE A 99 -5.62 0.95 -3.62
CA PHE A 99 -6.86 1.72 -3.40
C PHE A 99 -6.53 3.23 -3.34
N ILE A 100 -6.65 3.91 -4.48
CA ILE A 100 -6.49 5.37 -4.58
C ILE A 100 -7.80 5.97 -5.10
N HIS A 101 -8.43 6.85 -4.30
CA HIS A 101 -9.67 7.55 -4.68
C HIS A 101 -9.50 8.42 -5.95
N ARG A 102 -8.28 8.72 -6.40
CA ARG A 102 -8.05 9.64 -7.52
C ARG A 102 -7.58 9.05 -8.84
N TYR A 103 -7.23 7.77 -8.97
CA TYR A 103 -6.90 7.22 -10.30
C TYR A 103 -7.27 5.74 -10.43
N ARG A 104 -8.02 5.46 -11.52
CA ARG A 104 -8.36 4.14 -12.04
C ARG A 104 -7.10 3.27 -12.24
N TYR A 105 -6.68 2.49 -11.26
CA TYR A 105 -5.81 1.34 -11.50
C TYR A 105 -6.15 0.21 -10.51
N CYS A 106 -7.29 -0.46 -10.75
CA CYS A 106 -7.42 -1.86 -10.36
C CYS A 106 -6.73 -2.68 -11.48
N CYS A 107 -5.48 -3.08 -11.26
CA CYS A 107 -4.92 -4.19 -12.01
C CYS A 107 -5.40 -5.48 -11.32
N PHE A 108 -6.23 -6.23 -12.03
CA PHE A 108 -6.54 -7.63 -11.75
C PHE A 108 -5.35 -8.51 -12.13
#